data_AF-A0A2L2YSM6-F1
#
_entry.id   AF-A0A2L2YSM6-F1
#
_cell.length_a   1.000
_cell.length_b   1.000
_cell.length_c   1.000
_cell.angle_alpha   90.00
_cell.angle_beta   90.00
_cell.angle_gamma   90.00
#
_symmetry.space_group_name_H-M   'P 1'
#
loop_
_entity.id
_entity.type
_entity.pdbx_description
1 polymer ?
#
loop_
_entity_poly.entity_id
_entity_poly.type
_entity_poly.pdbx_seq_one_letter_code
_entity_poly.pdbx_strand_id
1 'polypeptide(L)'
;LKKKCSYNGTDEPCGYLLEMIPLSDLFLGLFLLAVSFFLLVFCLVLLVKLLHSIMGGSFAMFLRRIINAEPPFPYNLFMGYLVMALGCGMTILVQSSSVFTSALTPLAGVGMVSLERIYPLTLGSNIGTTTTSLLAAFAATPSTLRYTLQIAFCHLFFNISGILLFYPIPATRLPIRLAKILGSVTAKYRWFSIFYLLAMFFILPTVVFLLSWAGPIVFAAVGGPVLLFFVVVIAINIIHRKRSSLLPLKLRDWSFLPMWAHSLDPLDRAISRLCCCCKSLQDRRDAPTLGLIPNTSQINILQPCSASSSILTLNSACGPEYHTMNGFEHCAFAN
;
A
#
# COMPACT_ATOMS: atom_id res chain seq x y z
N LEU A 1 31.50 -4.70 31.42
CA LEU A 1 31.04 -5.74 32.37
C LEU A 1 32.26 -6.39 33.03
N LYS A 2 33.15 -5.59 33.65
CA LYS A 2 34.11 -6.10 34.63
C LYS A 2 33.48 -6.10 36.02
N LYS A 3 32.66 -7.11 36.32
CA LYS A 3 32.27 -7.39 37.70
C LYS A 3 33.00 -8.66 38.12
N LYS A 4 33.84 -8.54 39.14
CA LYS A 4 34.39 -9.70 39.87
C LYS A 4 33.23 -10.62 40.23
N CYS A 5 33.33 -11.91 39.91
CA CYS A 5 32.35 -12.90 40.36
C CYS A 5 32.79 -13.33 41.74
N SER A 6 32.03 -12.93 42.76
CA SER A 6 32.23 -13.48 44.10
C SER A 6 31.53 -14.83 44.17
N TYR A 7 32.29 -15.90 44.00
CA TYR A 7 31.86 -17.23 44.39
C TYR A 7 32.64 -17.60 45.66
N ASN A 8 31.93 -17.76 46.77
CA ASN A 8 32.50 -18.21 48.04
C ASN A 8 33.61 -17.31 48.65
N GLY A 9 33.50 -15.99 48.49
CA GLY A 9 34.41 -15.03 49.15
C GLY A 9 35.81 -14.91 48.53
N THR A 10 36.10 -15.64 47.46
CA THR A 10 37.30 -15.48 46.63
C THR A 10 36.94 -14.76 45.32
N ASP A 11 37.63 -13.65 45.06
CA ASP A 11 37.50 -12.87 43.82
C ASP A 11 38.18 -13.62 42.66
N GLU A 12 37.47 -14.53 41.99
CA GLU A 12 37.97 -15.14 40.76
C GLU A 12 37.62 -14.29 39.52
N PRO A 13 38.51 -14.22 38.52
CA PRO A 13 38.19 -13.61 37.23
C PRO A 13 37.10 -14.44 36.55
N CYS A 14 35.95 -13.83 36.27
CA CYS A 14 34.92 -14.54 35.53
C CYS A 14 35.39 -14.71 34.08
N GLY A 15 35.51 -15.96 33.62
CA GLY A 15 35.88 -16.27 32.25
C GLY A 15 34.80 -15.82 31.26
N TYR A 16 34.88 -14.56 30.81
CA TYR A 16 34.06 -14.05 29.72
C TYR A 16 34.83 -14.21 28.41
N LEU A 17 34.12 -14.54 27.32
CA LEU A 17 34.70 -14.75 25.98
C LEU A 17 35.53 -13.55 25.43
N LEU A 18 35.41 -12.38 26.06
CA LEU A 18 36.03 -11.10 25.67
C LEU A 18 37.05 -10.59 26.71
N GLU A 19 37.40 -11.39 27.72
CA GLU A 19 38.34 -11.01 28.78
C GLU A 19 39.76 -10.71 28.26
N MET A 20 40.16 -11.37 27.16
CA MET A 20 41.51 -11.25 26.60
C MET A 20 41.73 -10.01 25.71
N ILE A 21 40.71 -9.16 25.50
CA ILE A 21 40.84 -7.98 24.62
C ILE A 21 41.02 -6.71 25.47
N PRO A 22 42.14 -5.96 25.33
CA PRO A 22 42.46 -4.79 26.15
C PRO A 22 41.68 -3.53 25.73
N LEU A 23 40.35 -3.62 25.64
CA LEU A 23 39.46 -2.52 25.27
C LEU A 23 38.72 -1.96 26.48
N SER A 24 38.32 -0.68 26.40
CA SER A 24 37.50 -0.05 27.43
C SER A 24 36.10 -0.67 27.48
N ASP A 25 35.53 -0.81 28.68
CA ASP A 25 34.19 -1.40 28.89
C ASP A 25 33.09 -0.72 28.05
N LEU A 26 33.20 0.59 27.82
CA LEU A 26 32.30 1.37 26.97
C LEU A 26 32.43 0.97 25.50
N PHE A 27 33.66 0.84 25.00
CA PHE A 27 33.92 0.46 23.62
C PHE A 27 33.44 -0.98 23.34
N LEU A 28 33.67 -1.89 24.29
CA LEU A 28 33.19 -3.27 24.19
C LEU A 28 31.65 -3.34 24.14
N GLY A 29 30.97 -2.56 24.99
CA GLY A 29 29.51 -2.47 24.99
C GLY A 29 28.96 -1.92 23.68
N LEU A 30 29.55 -0.84 23.15
CA LEU A 30 29.13 -0.24 21.89
C LEU A 30 29.39 -1.18 20.70
N PHE A 31 30.53 -1.86 20.69
CA PHE A 31 30.88 -2.86 19.68
C PHE A 31 29.87 -4.02 19.68
N LEU A 32 29.57 -4.58 20.85
CA LEU A 32 28.61 -5.69 20.98
C LEU A 32 27.21 -5.26 20.52
N LEU A 33 26.77 -4.07 20.91
CA LEU A 33 25.50 -3.50 20.46
C LEU A 33 25.45 -3.32 18.94
N ALA A 34 26.53 -2.81 18.34
CA ALA A 34 26.63 -2.66 16.89
C ALA A 34 26.58 -4.02 16.16
N VAL A 35 27.29 -5.02 16.67
CA VAL A 35 27.29 -6.39 16.11
C VAL A 35 25.91 -7.04 16.24
N SER A 36 25.26 -6.95 17.41
CA SER A 36 23.90 -7.47 17.61
C SER A 36 22.88 -6.78 16.71
N PHE A 37 22.98 -5.46 16.56
CA PHE A 37 22.12 -4.70 15.65
C PHE A 37 22.33 -5.12 14.19
N PHE A 38 23.58 -5.23 13.75
CA PHE A 38 23.90 -5.70 12.40
C PHE A 38 23.38 -7.12 12.13
N LEU A 39 23.60 -8.05 13.07
CA LEU A 39 23.14 -9.43 12.94
C LEU A 39 21.61 -9.52 12.90
N LEU A 40 20.92 -8.74 13.75
CA LEU A 40 19.45 -8.64 13.73
C LEU A 40 18.95 -8.14 12.38
N VAL A 41 19.51 -7.03 11.87
CA VAL A 41 19.12 -6.46 10.58
C VAL A 41 19.41 -7.44 9.44
N PHE A 42 20.58 -8.06 9.43
CA PHE A 42 20.96 -9.06 8.42
C PHE A 42 20.01 -10.26 8.43
N CYS A 43 19.71 -10.80 9.60
CA CYS A 43 18.77 -11.90 9.77
C CYS A 43 17.36 -11.54 9.27
N LEU A 44 16.87 -10.35 9.62
CA LEU A 44 15.56 -9.85 9.18
C LEU A 44 15.51 -9.70 7.66
N VAL A 45 16.55 -9.14 7.04
CA VAL A 45 16.62 -8.98 5.58
C VAL A 45 16.68 -10.33 4.87
N LEU A 46 17.47 -11.28 5.37
CA LEU A 46 17.55 -12.62 4.79
C LEU A 46 16.20 -13.34 4.88
N LEU A 47 15.54 -13.27 6.03
CA LEU A 47 14.21 -13.84 6.23
C LEU A 47 13.20 -13.26 5.23
N VAL A 48 13.17 -11.93 5.08
CA VAL A 48 12.27 -11.27 4.10
C VAL A 48 12.59 -11.70 2.67
N LYS A 49 13.88 -11.80 2.29
CA LYS A 49 14.26 -12.27 0.95
C LYS A 49 13.88 -13.72 0.69
N LEU A 50 14.02 -14.59 1.68
CA LEU A 50 13.60 -16.00 1.57
C LEU A 50 12.09 -16.10 1.41
N LEU A 51 11.31 -15.40 2.24
CA LEU A 51 9.84 -15.39 2.14
C LEU A 51 9.38 -14.86 0.77
N HIS A 52 10.02 -13.79 0.26
CA HIS A 52 9.71 -13.25 -1.06
C HIS A 52 10.02 -14.23 -2.20
N SER A 53 11.15 -14.93 -2.13
CA SER A 53 11.53 -15.96 -3.10
C SER A 53 10.50 -17.10 -3.17
N ILE A 54 10.03 -17.58 -2.01
CA ILE A 54 9.02 -18.64 -1.91
C ILE A 54 7.69 -18.19 -2.53
N MET A 55 7.31 -16.93 -2.33
CA MET A 55 6.05 -16.38 -2.82
C MET A 55 6.03 -16.07 -4.32
N GLY A 56 7.17 -15.73 -4.92
CA GLY A 56 7.25 -15.30 -6.33
C GLY A 56 7.24 -16.42 -7.37
N GLY A 57 7.62 -17.65 -7.00
CA GLY A 57 7.75 -18.78 -7.92
C GLY A 57 6.47 -19.61 -8.08
N SER A 58 6.54 -20.89 -7.69
CA SER A 58 5.43 -21.86 -7.78
C SER A 58 4.17 -21.40 -7.06
N PHE A 59 4.34 -20.63 -5.98
CA PHE A 59 3.23 -20.19 -5.15
C PHE A 59 2.36 -19.13 -5.84
N ALA A 60 2.97 -18.17 -6.54
CA ALA A 60 2.23 -17.20 -7.36
C ALA A 60 1.41 -17.89 -8.46
N MET A 61 1.95 -18.94 -9.09
CA MET A 61 1.22 -19.75 -10.07
C MET A 61 0.07 -20.55 -9.45
N PHE A 62 0.25 -21.07 -8.23
CA PHE A 62 -0.82 -21.75 -7.48
C PHE A 62 -1.95 -20.79 -7.10
N LEU A 63 -1.61 -19.61 -6.54
CA LEU A 63 -2.56 -18.54 -6.29
C LEU A 63 -3.35 -18.19 -7.55
N ARG A 64 -2.65 -18.00 -8.68
CA ARG A 64 -3.29 -17.72 -9.97
C ARG A 64 -4.37 -18.73 -10.33
N ARG A 65 -4.07 -20.03 -10.23
CA ARG A 65 -5.03 -21.09 -10.60
C ARG A 65 -6.28 -21.06 -9.72
N ILE A 66 -6.12 -20.84 -8.42
CA ILE A 66 -7.26 -20.84 -7.48
C ILE A 66 -8.06 -19.54 -7.58
N ILE A 67 -7.39 -18.40 -7.73
CA ILE A 67 -8.05 -17.09 -7.78
C ILE A 67 -8.87 -16.93 -9.07
N ASN A 68 -8.35 -17.43 -10.20
CA ASN A 68 -9.01 -17.35 -11.49
C ASN A 68 -9.96 -18.53 -11.75
N ALA A 69 -10.15 -19.43 -10.78
CA ALA A 69 -11.18 -20.44 -10.87
C ALA A 69 -12.56 -19.77 -10.71
N GLU A 70 -13.36 -19.79 -11.77
CA GLU A 70 -14.72 -19.29 -11.77
C GLU A 70 -15.70 -20.47 -11.84
N PRO A 71 -16.20 -20.95 -10.69
CA PRO A 71 -17.21 -22.00 -10.69
C PRO A 71 -18.56 -21.44 -11.16
N PRO A 72 -19.47 -22.31 -11.64
CA PRO A 72 -20.82 -21.91 -12.00
C PRO A 72 -21.60 -21.37 -10.78
N PHE A 73 -22.61 -20.55 -11.05
CA PHE A 73 -23.57 -20.10 -10.03
C PHE A 73 -24.27 -21.31 -9.40
N PRO A 74 -24.48 -21.37 -8.06
CA PRO A 74 -24.30 -20.31 -7.05
C PRO A 74 -22.95 -20.31 -6.32
N TYR A 75 -22.03 -21.22 -6.66
CA TYR A 75 -20.74 -21.36 -5.97
C TYR A 75 -19.83 -20.14 -6.14
N ASN A 76 -20.07 -19.32 -7.18
CA ASN A 76 -19.38 -18.04 -7.39
C ASN A 76 -19.53 -17.05 -6.21
N LEU A 77 -20.63 -17.11 -5.47
CA LEU A 77 -20.86 -16.29 -4.27
C LEU A 77 -19.92 -16.69 -3.13
N PHE A 78 -19.65 -17.98 -2.99
CA PHE A 78 -18.76 -18.53 -1.96
C PHE A 78 -17.28 -18.38 -2.32
N MET A 79 -16.95 -18.20 -3.60
CA MET A 79 -15.56 -18.04 -4.04
C MET A 79 -14.84 -16.88 -3.38
N GLY A 80 -15.53 -15.78 -3.12
CA GLY A 80 -14.95 -14.66 -2.40
C GLY A 80 -14.49 -15.04 -0.97
N TYR A 81 -15.26 -15.90 -0.29
CA TYR A 81 -14.90 -16.41 1.04
C TYR A 81 -13.82 -17.48 0.98
N LEU A 82 -13.80 -18.32 -0.05
CA LEU A 82 -12.71 -19.28 -0.29
C LEU A 82 -11.38 -18.55 -0.52
N VAL A 83 -11.40 -17.51 -1.35
CA VAL A 83 -10.25 -16.65 -1.64
C VAL A 83 -9.79 -15.92 -0.36
N MET A 84 -10.72 -15.52 0.52
CA MET A 84 -10.39 -14.97 1.83
C MET A 84 -9.75 -16.01 2.76
N ALA A 85 -10.29 -17.22 2.83
CA ALA A 85 -9.71 -18.32 3.60
C ALA A 85 -8.29 -18.68 3.11
N LEU A 86 -8.07 -18.65 1.79
CA LEU A 86 -6.75 -18.81 1.19
C LEU A 86 -5.79 -17.71 1.66
N GLY A 87 -6.19 -16.44 1.63
CA GLY A 87 -5.37 -15.33 2.15
C GLY A 87 -5.01 -15.49 3.63
N CYS A 88 -5.96 -15.97 4.44
CA CYS A 88 -5.75 -16.28 5.86
C CYS A 88 -4.74 -17.40 6.06
N GLY A 89 -4.98 -18.57 5.44
CA GLY A 89 -4.08 -19.72 5.53
C GLY A 89 -2.67 -19.39 5.06
N MET A 90 -2.57 -18.63 3.96
CA MET A 90 -1.27 -18.20 3.44
C MET A 90 -0.50 -17.30 4.41
N THR A 91 -1.20 -16.39 5.06
CA THR A 91 -0.54 -15.52 6.03
C THR A 91 -0.16 -16.26 7.30
N ILE A 92 -0.93 -17.28 7.71
CA ILE A 92 -0.55 -18.15 8.82
C ILE A 92 0.72 -18.95 8.50
N LEU A 93 0.82 -19.50 7.28
CA LEU A 93 1.98 -20.28 6.85
C LEU A 93 3.23 -19.43 6.68
N VAL A 94 3.11 -18.27 6.03
CA VAL A 94 4.23 -17.36 5.74
C VAL A 94 4.58 -16.49 6.97
N GLN A 95 3.64 -16.33 7.91
CA GLN A 95 3.71 -15.41 9.05
C GLN A 95 4.03 -13.94 8.69
N SER A 96 3.86 -13.56 7.41
CA SER A 96 4.15 -12.22 6.94
C SER A 96 3.09 -11.75 5.95
N SER A 97 2.19 -10.89 6.42
CA SER A 97 1.19 -10.23 5.58
C SER A 97 1.79 -9.17 4.65
N SER A 98 2.93 -8.56 5.02
CA SER A 98 3.65 -7.62 4.15
C SER A 98 4.28 -8.31 2.95
N VAL A 99 4.93 -9.47 3.14
CA VAL A 99 5.45 -10.26 2.02
C VAL A 99 4.30 -10.72 1.14
N PHE A 100 3.19 -11.19 1.74
CA PHE A 100 2.00 -11.61 1.00
C PHE A 100 1.40 -10.51 0.11
N THR A 101 1.14 -9.33 0.69
CA THR A 101 0.59 -8.18 -0.04
C THR A 101 1.56 -7.61 -1.07
N SER A 102 2.88 -7.63 -0.79
CA SER A 102 3.92 -7.21 -1.73
C SER A 102 3.99 -8.10 -2.96
N ALA A 103 3.76 -9.41 -2.83
CA ALA A 103 3.72 -10.33 -3.96
C ALA A 103 2.46 -10.15 -4.82
N LEU A 104 1.33 -9.81 -4.20
CA LEU A 104 0.07 -9.55 -4.92
C LEU A 104 0.09 -8.24 -5.72
N THR A 105 0.84 -7.24 -5.27
CA THR A 105 0.82 -5.90 -5.88
C THR A 105 1.34 -5.89 -7.34
N PRO A 106 2.48 -6.50 -7.69
CA PRO A 106 2.91 -6.65 -9.08
C PRO A 106 1.93 -7.46 -9.93
N LEU A 107 1.33 -8.52 -9.37
CA LEU A 107 0.35 -9.35 -10.08
C LEU A 107 -0.92 -8.55 -10.43
N ALA A 108 -1.32 -7.62 -9.57
CA ALA A 108 -2.35 -6.63 -9.85
C ALA A 108 -1.93 -5.67 -10.97
N GLY A 109 -0.68 -5.19 -10.90
CA GLY A 109 -0.11 -4.24 -11.86
C GLY A 109 -0.02 -4.78 -13.28
N VAL A 110 0.24 -6.08 -13.45
CA VAL A 110 0.23 -6.76 -14.76
C VAL A 110 -1.16 -7.28 -15.17
N GLY A 111 -2.20 -7.02 -14.37
CA GLY A 111 -3.58 -7.46 -14.65
C GLY A 111 -3.84 -8.95 -14.49
N MET A 112 -2.91 -9.71 -13.89
CA MET A 112 -3.07 -11.16 -13.70
C MET A 112 -4.04 -11.51 -12.56
N VAL A 113 -4.22 -10.61 -11.60
CA VAL A 113 -5.17 -10.73 -10.50
C VAL A 113 -6.01 -9.46 -10.43
N SER A 114 -7.34 -9.59 -10.52
CA SER A 114 -8.25 -8.46 -10.44
C SER A 114 -8.33 -7.89 -9.01
N LEU A 115 -8.63 -6.60 -8.90
CA LEU A 115 -8.77 -5.90 -7.62
C LEU A 115 -9.90 -6.52 -6.77
N GLU A 116 -10.93 -7.03 -7.43
CA GLU A 116 -12.07 -7.73 -6.83
C GLU A 116 -11.67 -9.03 -6.13
N ARG A 117 -10.57 -9.67 -6.56
CA ARG A 117 -10.00 -10.87 -5.93
C ARG A 117 -8.93 -10.52 -4.89
N ILE A 118 -8.17 -9.45 -5.10
CA ILE A 118 -7.16 -8.96 -4.15
C ILE A 118 -7.81 -8.50 -2.84
N TYR A 119 -8.99 -7.87 -2.92
CA TYR A 119 -9.69 -7.39 -1.73
C TYR A 119 -9.97 -8.50 -0.71
N PRO A 120 -10.68 -9.60 -1.03
CA PRO A 120 -10.87 -10.70 -0.08
C PRO A 120 -9.56 -11.40 0.32
N LEU A 121 -8.55 -11.52 -0.54
CA LEU A 121 -7.23 -12.05 -0.15
C LEU A 121 -6.59 -11.22 0.96
N THR A 122 -6.67 -9.89 0.84
CA THR A 122 -6.10 -8.96 1.82
C THR A 122 -6.87 -9.02 3.14
N LEU A 123 -8.21 -9.08 3.09
CA LEU A 123 -9.03 -9.29 4.29
C LEU A 123 -8.69 -10.60 5.00
N GLY A 124 -8.50 -11.68 4.24
CA GLY A 124 -8.02 -12.96 4.74
C GLY A 124 -6.67 -12.86 5.41
N SER A 125 -5.71 -12.18 4.76
CA SER A 125 -4.36 -11.95 5.29
C SER A 125 -4.38 -11.18 6.61
N ASN A 126 -5.28 -10.22 6.76
CA ASN A 126 -5.46 -9.51 8.01
C ASN A 126 -5.95 -10.42 9.14
N ILE A 127 -6.88 -11.35 8.86
CA ILE A 127 -7.26 -12.39 9.84
C ILE A 127 -6.05 -13.27 10.17
N GLY A 128 -5.32 -13.76 9.17
CA GLY A 128 -4.18 -14.65 9.39
C GLY A 128 -3.07 -14.03 10.25
N THR A 129 -2.89 -12.70 10.18
CA THR A 129 -1.94 -11.96 11.03
C THR A 129 -2.29 -12.04 12.52
N THR A 130 -3.58 -12.16 12.87
CA THR A 130 -4.04 -12.25 14.27
C THR A 130 -3.64 -13.57 14.93
N THR A 131 -3.38 -14.62 14.14
CA THR A 131 -2.86 -15.91 14.64
C THR A 131 -1.53 -15.74 15.35
N THR A 132 -0.64 -14.87 14.85
CA THR A 132 0.64 -14.59 15.51
C THR A 132 0.43 -13.96 16.89
N SER A 133 -0.52 -13.03 17.00
CA SER A 133 -0.86 -12.39 18.30
C SER A 133 -1.46 -13.41 19.26
N LEU A 134 -2.27 -14.35 18.76
CA LEU A 134 -2.88 -15.39 19.57
C LEU A 134 -1.85 -16.41 20.06
N LEU A 135 -0.92 -16.85 19.20
CA LEU A 135 0.19 -17.72 19.58
C LEU A 135 1.10 -17.04 20.61
N ALA A 136 1.44 -15.76 20.41
CA ALA A 136 2.21 -14.99 21.37
C ALA A 136 1.49 -14.86 22.73
N ALA A 137 0.17 -14.69 22.71
CA ALA A 137 -0.62 -14.63 23.94
C ALA A 137 -0.63 -15.96 24.69
N PHE A 138 -0.71 -17.10 24.00
CA PHE A 138 -0.63 -18.42 24.63
C PHE A 138 0.76 -18.75 25.21
N ALA A 139 1.82 -18.15 24.67
CA ALA A 139 3.17 -18.29 25.21
C ALA A 139 3.45 -17.34 26.40
N ALA A 140 2.48 -16.50 26.80
CA ALA A 140 2.66 -15.55 27.90
C ALA A 140 2.63 -16.22 29.27
N THR A 141 3.32 -15.63 30.25
CA THR A 141 3.33 -16.12 31.63
C THR A 141 1.93 -16.04 32.26
N PRO A 142 1.59 -16.88 33.26
CA PRO A 142 0.26 -16.88 33.90
C PRO A 142 -0.17 -15.52 34.45
N SER A 143 0.79 -14.70 34.90
CA SER A 143 0.54 -13.35 35.44
C SER A 143 0.07 -12.34 34.39
N THR A 144 0.52 -12.47 33.14
CA THR A 144 0.22 -11.55 32.02
C THR A 144 -0.77 -12.12 31.01
N LEU A 145 -1.06 -13.42 31.08
CA LEU A 145 -1.91 -14.16 30.15
C LEU A 145 -3.27 -13.50 29.89
N ARG A 146 -3.92 -12.97 30.93
CA ARG A 146 -5.22 -12.29 30.78
C ARG A 146 -5.13 -11.07 29.87
N TYR A 147 -4.11 -10.24 30.07
CA TYR A 147 -3.91 -9.02 29.29
C TYR A 147 -3.49 -9.33 27.85
N THR A 148 -2.58 -10.29 27.66
CA THR A 148 -2.11 -10.67 26.31
C THR A 148 -3.23 -11.31 25.48
N LEU A 149 -4.05 -12.19 26.07
CA LEU A 149 -5.22 -12.76 25.40
C LEU A 149 -6.27 -11.70 25.07
N GLN A 150 -6.51 -10.75 25.98
CA GLN A 150 -7.43 -9.64 25.71
C GLN A 150 -6.99 -8.85 24.48
N ILE A 151 -5.71 -8.48 24.39
CA ILE A 151 -5.17 -7.77 23.23
C ILE A 151 -5.30 -8.63 21.96
N ALA A 152 -4.94 -9.91 22.02
CA ALA A 152 -5.05 -10.81 20.87
C ALA A 152 -6.51 -10.95 20.37
N PHE A 153 -7.48 -11.07 21.27
CA PHE A 153 -8.90 -11.11 20.92
C PHE A 153 -9.42 -9.78 20.39
N CYS A 154 -8.98 -8.65 20.94
CA CYS A 154 -9.30 -7.34 20.38
C CYS A 154 -8.87 -7.25 18.91
N HIS A 155 -7.65 -7.70 18.59
CA HIS A 155 -7.17 -7.74 17.20
C HIS A 155 -8.00 -8.68 16.32
N LEU A 156 -8.32 -9.89 16.79
CA LEU A 156 -9.13 -10.86 16.06
C LEU A 156 -10.53 -10.32 15.77
N PHE A 157 -11.24 -9.87 16.80
CA PHE A 157 -12.62 -9.38 16.67
C PHE A 157 -12.71 -8.07 15.91
N PHE A 158 -11.72 -7.18 16.02
CA PHE A 158 -11.67 -5.96 15.20
C PHE A 158 -11.59 -6.30 13.70
N ASN A 159 -10.75 -7.26 13.32
CA ASN A 159 -10.64 -7.69 11.92
C ASN A 159 -11.91 -8.40 11.44
N ILE A 160 -12.48 -9.33 12.23
CA ILE A 160 -13.71 -10.04 11.88
C ILE A 160 -14.90 -9.08 11.75
N SER A 161 -15.08 -8.17 12.73
CA SER A 161 -16.19 -7.20 12.70
C SER A 161 -16.07 -6.24 11.52
N GLY A 162 -14.87 -5.77 11.18
CA GLY A 162 -14.64 -4.96 9.99
C GLY A 162 -15.01 -5.70 8.69
N ILE A 163 -14.68 -7.00 8.60
CA ILE A 163 -15.08 -7.83 7.46
C ILE A 163 -16.59 -7.95 7.39
N LEU A 164 -17.26 -8.30 8.50
CA LEU A 164 -18.73 -8.41 8.56
C LEU A 164 -19.44 -7.11 8.18
N LEU A 165 -18.84 -5.96 8.50
CA LEU A 165 -19.39 -4.65 8.17
C LEU A 165 -19.26 -4.30 6.68
N PHE A 166 -18.11 -4.57 6.06
CA PHE A 166 -17.80 -4.06 4.71
C PHE A 166 -17.89 -5.09 3.58
N TYR A 167 -17.75 -6.39 3.86
CA TYR A 167 -17.59 -7.42 2.83
C TYR A 167 -18.87 -8.14 2.37
N PRO A 168 -19.80 -8.57 3.26
CA PRO A 168 -20.95 -9.38 2.89
C PRO A 168 -21.85 -8.73 1.84
N ILE A 169 -22.10 -7.42 1.98
CA ILE A 169 -22.99 -6.68 1.08
C ILE A 169 -22.14 -6.08 -0.06
N PRO A 170 -22.41 -6.41 -1.34
CA PRO A 170 -21.64 -5.85 -2.46
C PRO A 170 -21.61 -4.31 -2.49
N ALA A 171 -22.70 -3.67 -2.06
CA ALA A 171 -22.82 -2.22 -1.98
C ALA A 171 -21.93 -1.55 -0.91
N THR A 172 -21.49 -2.29 0.13
CA THR A 172 -20.63 -1.76 1.21
C THR A 172 -19.15 -1.96 0.95
N ARG A 173 -18.76 -2.58 -0.18
CA ARG A 173 -17.36 -2.77 -0.61
C ARG A 173 -16.73 -1.44 -1.09
N LEU A 174 -16.76 -0.44 -0.23
CA LEU A 174 -16.20 0.90 -0.42
C LEU A 174 -14.69 0.87 -0.70
N PRO A 175 -13.86 0.03 -0.06
CA PRO A 175 -12.41 0.04 -0.29
C PRO A 175 -12.01 -0.21 -1.75
N ILE A 176 -12.72 -1.08 -2.47
CA ILE A 176 -12.46 -1.33 -3.91
C ILE A 176 -12.66 -0.05 -4.73
N ARG A 177 -13.74 0.69 -4.47
CA ARG A 177 -14.04 1.95 -5.16
C ARG A 177 -13.02 3.03 -4.83
N LEU A 178 -12.66 3.16 -3.55
CA LEU A 178 -11.65 4.12 -3.10
C LEU A 178 -10.29 3.81 -3.72
N ALA A 179 -9.89 2.54 -3.80
CA ALA A 179 -8.64 2.13 -4.44
C ALA A 179 -8.62 2.48 -5.94
N LYS A 180 -9.72 2.27 -6.67
CA LYS A 180 -9.82 2.66 -8.10
C LYS A 180 -9.71 4.18 -8.29
N ILE A 181 -10.40 4.97 -7.46
CA ILE A 181 -10.34 6.44 -7.52
C ILE A 181 -8.94 6.93 -7.17
N LEU A 182 -8.35 6.41 -6.09
CA LEU A 182 -7.00 6.80 -5.66
C LEU A 182 -5.96 6.45 -6.74
N GLY A 183 -6.09 5.27 -7.36
CA GLY A 183 -5.24 4.83 -8.46
C GLY A 183 -5.35 5.71 -9.69
N SER A 184 -6.56 6.08 -10.11
CA SER A 184 -6.76 6.94 -11.30
C SER A 184 -6.26 8.38 -11.08
N VAL A 185 -6.48 8.94 -9.88
CA VAL A 185 -5.94 10.25 -9.51
C VAL A 185 -4.42 10.23 -9.47
N THR A 186 -3.82 9.17 -8.91
CA THR A 186 -2.36 8.99 -8.85
C THR A 186 -1.75 8.81 -10.23
N ALA A 187 -2.44 8.12 -11.14
CA ALA A 187 -2.01 7.97 -12.52
C ALA A 187 -2.00 9.32 -13.27
N LYS A 188 -2.97 10.19 -12.99
CA LYS A 188 -3.05 11.54 -13.57
C LYS A 188 -2.04 12.51 -12.94
N TYR A 189 -1.87 12.47 -11.62
CA TYR A 189 -1.03 13.40 -10.85
C TYR A 189 0.01 12.63 -10.03
N ARG A 190 1.22 12.42 -10.58
CA ARG A 190 2.27 11.63 -9.89
C ARG A 190 2.66 12.18 -8.51
N TRP A 191 2.68 13.51 -8.34
CA TRP A 191 2.99 14.17 -7.07
C TRP A 191 1.95 13.86 -5.98
N PHE A 192 0.71 13.55 -6.37
CA PHE A 192 -0.39 13.28 -5.45
C PHE A 192 -0.11 12.05 -4.59
N SER A 193 0.61 11.03 -5.09
CA SER A 193 0.98 9.85 -4.30
C SER A 193 1.86 10.20 -3.10
N ILE A 194 2.89 11.03 -3.32
CA ILE A 194 3.81 11.48 -2.27
C ILE A 194 3.06 12.34 -1.26
N PHE A 195 2.24 13.28 -1.76
CA PHE A 195 1.39 14.10 -0.91
C PHE A 195 0.44 13.26 -0.06
N TYR A 196 -0.26 12.29 -0.66
CA TYR A 196 -1.18 11.39 0.01
C TYR A 196 -0.46 10.59 1.11
N LEU A 197 0.72 10.03 0.82
CA LEU A 197 1.51 9.30 1.80
C LEU A 197 1.92 10.20 2.99
N LEU A 198 2.43 11.39 2.71
CA LEU A 198 2.81 12.33 3.76
C LEU A 198 1.59 12.78 4.59
N ALA A 199 0.48 13.08 3.92
CA ALA A 199 -0.74 13.54 4.55
C ALA A 199 -1.37 12.45 5.44
N MET A 200 -1.53 11.23 4.92
CA MET A 200 -2.22 10.15 5.64
C MET A 200 -1.37 9.46 6.70
N PHE A 201 -0.07 9.29 6.48
CA PHE A 201 0.80 8.55 7.41
C PHE A 201 1.56 9.44 8.40
N PHE A 202 1.71 10.74 8.12
CA PHE A 202 2.45 11.66 9.00
C PHE A 202 1.58 12.81 9.50
N ILE A 203 1.04 13.63 8.60
CA ILE A 203 0.33 14.86 8.99
C ILE A 203 -0.93 14.53 9.78
N LEU A 204 -1.79 13.64 9.27
CA LEU A 204 -3.06 13.31 9.92
C LEU A 204 -2.86 12.66 11.30
N PRO A 205 -2.00 11.62 11.47
CA PRO A 205 -1.72 11.07 12.80
C PRO A 205 -1.13 12.10 13.76
N THR A 206 -0.23 12.97 13.27
CA THR A 206 0.36 14.04 14.09
C THR A 206 -0.69 15.05 14.54
N VAL A 207 -1.58 15.48 13.64
CA VAL A 207 -2.68 16.40 13.97
C VAL A 207 -3.62 15.77 14.99
N VAL A 208 -4.05 14.51 14.78
CA VAL A 208 -4.91 13.81 15.74
C VAL A 208 -4.24 13.65 17.10
N PHE A 209 -2.95 13.31 17.12
CA PHE A 209 -2.15 13.21 18.35
C PHE A 209 -2.03 14.55 19.08
N LEU A 210 -1.71 15.64 18.37
CA LEU A 210 -1.61 16.98 18.95
C LEU A 210 -2.97 17.48 19.48
N LEU A 211 -4.06 17.22 18.75
CA LEU A 211 -5.41 17.55 19.24
C LEU A 211 -5.77 16.73 20.49
N SER A 212 -5.39 15.45 20.53
CA SER A 212 -5.62 14.59 21.70
C SER A 212 -4.83 15.09 22.93
N TRP A 213 -3.58 15.53 22.72
CA TRP A 213 -2.76 16.14 23.79
C TRP A 213 -3.37 17.46 24.28
N ALA A 214 -3.85 18.32 23.39
CA ALA A 214 -4.43 19.63 23.72
C ALA A 214 -5.67 19.58 24.63
N GLY A 215 -6.20 18.39 24.90
CA GLY A 215 -7.22 18.13 25.89
C GLY A 215 -8.60 17.85 25.28
N PRO A 216 -9.52 17.24 26.05
CA PRO A 216 -10.78 16.71 25.53
C PRO A 216 -11.69 17.78 24.91
N ILE A 217 -11.68 18.99 25.50
CA ILE A 217 -12.50 20.11 25.06
C ILE A 217 -12.03 20.60 23.69
N VAL A 218 -10.72 20.77 23.49
CA VAL A 218 -10.16 21.20 22.20
C VAL A 218 -10.35 20.11 21.15
N PHE A 219 -10.12 18.85 21.52
CA PHE A 219 -10.37 17.70 20.64
C PHE A 219 -11.82 17.68 20.15
N ALA A 220 -12.80 17.83 21.05
CA ALA A 220 -14.21 17.86 20.68
C ALA A 220 -14.59 19.12 19.88
N ALA A 221 -14.09 20.29 20.28
CA ALA A 221 -14.41 21.58 19.64
C ALA A 221 -13.84 21.70 18.23
N VAL A 222 -12.67 21.12 17.95
CA VAL A 222 -12.05 21.15 16.61
C VAL A 222 -12.40 19.90 15.81
N GLY A 223 -12.29 18.72 16.43
CA GLY A 223 -12.55 17.44 15.77
C GLY A 223 -14.04 17.22 15.45
N GLY A 224 -14.94 17.67 16.34
CA GLY A 224 -16.39 17.54 16.15
C GLY A 224 -16.91 18.21 14.88
N PRO A 225 -16.64 19.51 14.65
CA PRO A 225 -17.06 20.21 13.43
C PRO A 225 -16.43 19.64 12.17
N VAL A 226 -15.15 19.24 12.21
CA VAL A 226 -14.48 18.61 11.06
C VAL A 226 -15.15 17.27 10.70
N LEU A 227 -15.43 16.43 11.70
CA LEU A 227 -16.13 15.17 11.49
C LEU A 227 -17.55 15.41 10.95
N LEU A 228 -18.29 16.37 11.52
CA LEU A 228 -19.62 16.74 11.06
C LEU A 228 -19.60 17.20 9.59
N PHE A 229 -18.61 18.02 9.21
CA PHE A 229 -18.42 18.46 7.83
C PHE A 229 -18.25 17.27 6.88
N PHE A 230 -17.36 16.32 7.20
CA PHE A 230 -17.18 15.12 6.39
C PHE A 230 -18.45 14.27 6.31
N VAL A 231 -19.18 14.09 7.41
CA VAL A 231 -20.44 13.34 7.44
C VAL A 231 -21.49 14.01 6.54
N VAL A 232 -21.62 15.34 6.60
CA VAL A 232 -22.55 16.10 5.77
C VAL A 232 -22.18 15.99 4.29
N VAL A 233 -20.90 16.14 3.93
CA VAL A 233 -20.43 16.00 2.54
C VAL A 233 -20.68 14.59 2.01
N ILE A 234 -20.41 13.55 2.82
CA ILE A 234 -20.68 12.16 2.44
C ILE A 234 -22.18 11.94 2.28
N ALA A 235 -23.01 12.45 3.19
CA ALA A 235 -24.47 12.34 3.12
C ALA A 235 -25.02 13.02 1.86
N ILE A 236 -24.58 14.25 1.57
CA ILE A 236 -24.95 14.98 0.34
C ILE A 236 -24.53 14.19 -0.89
N ASN A 237 -23.32 13.64 -0.95
CA ASN A 237 -22.85 12.83 -2.08
C ASN A 237 -23.65 11.52 -2.24
N ILE A 238 -24.07 10.89 -1.15
CA ILE A 238 -24.94 9.70 -1.18
C ILE A 238 -26.33 10.07 -1.71
N ILE A 239 -26.92 11.17 -1.21
CA ILE A 239 -28.22 11.66 -1.66
C ILE A 239 -28.16 12.06 -3.13
N HIS A 240 -27.09 12.73 -3.55
CA HIS A 240 -26.87 13.11 -4.94
C HIS A 240 -26.88 11.88 -5.87
N ARG A 241 -26.23 10.77 -5.47
CA ARG A 241 -26.21 9.52 -6.24
C ARG A 241 -27.54 8.74 -6.22
N LYS A 242 -28.32 8.83 -5.13
CA LYS A 242 -29.56 8.04 -4.98
C LYS A 242 -30.83 8.78 -5.42
N ARG A 243 -30.94 10.09 -5.16
CA ARG A 243 -32.06 10.97 -5.53
C ARG A 243 -31.60 12.43 -5.64
N SER A 244 -31.23 12.85 -6.85
CA SER A 244 -30.81 14.24 -7.12
C SER A 244 -31.95 15.27 -7.07
N SER A 245 -33.22 14.84 -6.99
CA SER A 245 -34.40 15.72 -6.92
C SER A 245 -34.72 16.26 -5.51
N LEU A 246 -34.14 15.67 -4.46
CA LEU A 246 -34.37 16.06 -3.06
C LEU A 246 -33.39 17.15 -2.56
N LEU A 247 -32.38 17.50 -3.35
CA LEU A 247 -31.37 18.50 -2.99
C LEU A 247 -31.74 19.88 -3.54
N PRO A 248 -31.53 20.96 -2.77
CA PRO A 248 -31.69 22.32 -3.27
C PRO A 248 -30.69 22.58 -4.42
N LEU A 249 -31.10 23.40 -5.39
CA LEU A 249 -30.37 23.63 -6.65
C LEU A 249 -28.87 23.89 -6.45
N LYS A 250 -28.47 24.70 -5.46
CA LYS A 250 -27.04 25.02 -5.19
C LYS A 250 -26.17 23.84 -4.75
N LEU A 251 -26.76 22.79 -4.16
CA LEU A 251 -26.04 21.60 -3.70
C LEU A 251 -26.05 20.47 -4.75
N ARG A 252 -26.63 20.72 -5.92
CA ARG A 252 -26.72 19.72 -6.99
C ARG A 252 -25.44 19.69 -7.82
N ASP A 253 -24.94 20.83 -8.24
CA ASP A 253 -23.87 20.90 -9.24
C ASP A 253 -22.50 21.29 -8.68
N TRP A 254 -22.39 21.48 -7.35
CA TRP A 254 -21.19 21.95 -6.63
C TRP A 254 -20.49 23.18 -7.27
N SER A 255 -21.09 23.80 -8.28
CA SER A 255 -20.55 24.84 -9.17
C SER A 255 -20.10 26.11 -8.45
N PHE A 256 -20.61 26.31 -7.24
CA PHE A 256 -20.18 27.36 -6.32
C PHE A 256 -18.75 27.17 -5.78
N LEU A 257 -18.21 25.95 -5.76
CA LEU A 257 -16.87 25.72 -5.23
C LEU A 257 -15.77 26.21 -6.19
N PRO A 258 -14.69 26.78 -5.63
CA PRO A 258 -13.56 27.26 -6.43
C PRO A 258 -12.85 26.10 -7.14
N MET A 259 -12.20 26.39 -8.27
CA MET A 259 -11.62 25.39 -9.17
C MET A 259 -10.69 24.37 -8.51
N TRP A 260 -9.99 24.74 -7.43
CA TRP A 260 -9.10 23.82 -6.68
C TRP A 260 -9.85 22.71 -5.93
N ALA A 261 -11.15 22.89 -5.65
CA ALA A 261 -11.99 21.87 -5.04
C ALA A 261 -12.67 20.96 -6.08
N HIS A 262 -12.70 21.36 -7.37
CA HIS A 262 -13.22 20.55 -8.47
C HIS A 262 -12.13 19.78 -9.21
N SER A 263 -10.91 20.33 -9.28
CA SER A 263 -9.79 19.71 -9.97
C SER A 263 -8.46 20.06 -9.32
N LEU A 264 -7.54 19.10 -9.36
CA LEU A 264 -6.15 19.26 -8.93
C LEU A 264 -5.27 19.91 -10.03
N ASP A 265 -5.81 20.18 -11.23
CA ASP A 265 -5.11 20.80 -12.37
C ASP A 265 -4.39 22.15 -12.07
N PRO A 266 -4.93 23.10 -11.29
CA PRO A 266 -4.20 24.33 -10.99
C PRO A 266 -2.98 24.08 -10.10
N LEU A 267 -3.09 23.16 -9.14
CA LEU A 267 -2.00 22.79 -8.24
C LEU A 267 -0.92 21.98 -8.98
N ASP A 268 -1.34 21.08 -9.87
CA ASP A 268 -0.43 20.32 -10.73
C ASP A 268 0.41 21.21 -11.64
N ARG A 269 -0.17 22.26 -12.22
CA ARG A 269 0.56 23.26 -13.01
C ARG A 269 1.60 24.03 -12.17
N ALA A 270 1.28 24.35 -10.91
CA ALA A 270 2.21 25.03 -10.01
C ALA A 270 3.38 24.12 -9.61
N ILE A 271 3.09 22.88 -9.23
CA ILE A 271 4.10 21.88 -8.84
C ILE A 271 4.99 21.51 -10.03
N SER A 272 4.40 21.34 -11.22
CA SER A 272 5.15 21.07 -12.44
C SER A 272 6.09 22.21 -12.84
N ARG A 273 5.75 23.46 -12.51
CA ARG A 273 6.64 24.62 -12.69
C ARG A 273 7.78 24.65 -11.67
N LEU A 274 7.52 24.25 -10.44
CA LEU A 274 8.53 24.12 -9.38
C LEU A 274 9.50 22.94 -9.65
N CYS A 275 9.01 21.85 -10.23
CA CYS A 275 9.81 20.69 -10.63
C CYS A 275 10.44 20.80 -12.03
N CYS A 276 10.41 21.99 -12.68
CA CYS A 276 10.91 22.20 -14.04
C CYS A 276 12.40 21.87 -14.25
N CYS A 277 13.20 21.66 -13.21
CA CYS A 277 14.57 21.14 -13.36
C CYS A 277 14.64 19.69 -13.87
N CYS A 278 13.53 18.94 -13.96
CA CYS A 278 13.52 17.55 -14.42
C CYS A 278 12.85 17.30 -15.78
N LYS A 279 12.37 18.35 -16.49
CA LYS A 279 11.64 18.20 -17.76
C LYS A 279 12.44 17.53 -18.89
N SER A 280 13.77 17.55 -18.84
CA SER A 280 14.62 16.93 -19.88
C SER A 280 14.53 15.39 -19.94
N LEU A 281 13.96 14.71 -18.94
CA LEU A 281 13.89 13.24 -18.89
C LEU A 281 12.50 12.65 -19.19
N GLN A 282 11.47 13.47 -19.28
CA GLN A 282 10.09 13.03 -19.53
C GLN A 282 9.79 12.97 -21.04
N ASP A 283 10.29 13.94 -21.80
CA ASP A 283 10.03 14.07 -23.25
C ASP A 283 10.64 12.92 -24.09
N ARG A 284 11.65 12.21 -23.57
CA ARG A 284 12.20 11.01 -24.24
C ARG A 284 11.39 9.73 -24.03
N ARG A 285 10.47 9.68 -23.07
CA ARG A 285 9.65 8.48 -22.78
C ARG A 285 8.27 8.51 -23.43
N ASP A 286 7.82 9.69 -23.85
CA ASP A 286 6.50 9.89 -24.44
C ASP A 286 6.56 9.95 -25.99
N ALA A 287 7.67 9.53 -26.60
CA ALA A 287 7.72 9.31 -28.04
C ALA A 287 6.65 8.25 -28.43
N PRO A 288 5.77 8.54 -29.40
CA PRO A 288 4.70 7.62 -29.75
C PRO A 288 5.29 6.30 -30.22
N THR A 289 4.97 5.22 -29.52
CA THR A 289 5.12 3.85 -30.02
C THR A 289 4.32 3.75 -31.31
N LEU A 290 5.03 3.82 -32.43
CA LEU A 290 4.56 3.44 -33.75
C LEU A 290 3.90 2.05 -33.63
N GLY A 291 2.65 1.95 -34.08
CA GLY A 291 1.78 0.80 -33.84
C GLY A 291 2.42 -0.54 -34.19
N LEU A 292 2.46 -1.44 -33.22
CA LEU A 292 2.75 -2.86 -33.45
C LEU A 292 1.45 -3.56 -33.81
N ILE A 293 1.29 -3.83 -35.10
CA ILE A 293 0.41 -4.86 -35.65
C ILE A 293 0.84 -6.20 -35.03
N PRO A 294 -0.07 -7.04 -34.50
CA PRO A 294 0.31 -8.30 -33.91
C PRO A 294 0.67 -9.26 -35.05
N ASN A 295 1.96 -9.51 -35.26
CA ASN A 295 2.40 -10.63 -36.07
C ASN A 295 3.25 -11.57 -35.22
N THR A 296 2.86 -12.83 -35.32
CA THR A 296 3.31 -14.00 -34.61
C THR A 296 4.83 -14.19 -34.63
N SER A 297 5.33 -14.79 -33.55
CA SER A 297 6.67 -15.40 -33.36
C SER A 297 7.84 -14.47 -32.98
N GLN A 298 8.70 -15.01 -32.09
CA GLN A 298 10.00 -14.52 -31.63
C GLN A 298 10.01 -13.70 -30.33
N ILE A 299 10.09 -14.46 -29.23
CA ILE A 299 10.74 -14.05 -27.98
C ILE A 299 12.19 -13.68 -28.31
N ASN A 300 12.62 -12.46 -28.02
CA ASN A 300 14.04 -12.19 -27.79
C ASN A 300 14.24 -11.17 -26.67
N ILE A 301 14.94 -11.64 -25.66
CA ILE A 301 15.50 -10.93 -24.52
C ILE A 301 16.59 -10.00 -25.09
N LEU A 302 16.54 -8.69 -24.82
CA LEU A 302 17.64 -7.80 -25.15
C LEU A 302 18.14 -7.01 -23.93
N GLN A 303 19.43 -7.18 -23.75
CA GLN A 303 20.38 -6.75 -22.73
C GLN A 303 20.72 -5.24 -22.90
N PRO A 304 21.22 -4.53 -21.86
CA PRO A 304 21.40 -3.08 -21.92
C PRO A 304 22.70 -2.69 -22.65
N CYS A 305 22.63 -1.73 -23.58
CA CYS A 305 23.80 -1.16 -24.26
C CYS A 305 24.35 0.07 -23.52
N SER A 306 25.66 0.04 -23.35
CA SER A 306 26.57 1.06 -22.83
C SER A 306 26.70 2.31 -23.71
N ALA A 307 27.16 3.39 -23.08
CA ALA A 307 27.37 4.73 -23.62
C ALA A 307 28.26 4.85 -24.88
N SER A 308 27.96 5.83 -25.75
CA SER A 308 28.96 6.78 -26.31
C SER A 308 28.33 7.91 -27.13
N SER A 309 28.96 9.07 -26.98
CA SER A 309 28.81 10.36 -27.66
C SER A 309 28.98 10.31 -29.19
N SER A 310 28.26 11.17 -29.93
CA SER A 310 28.77 12.03 -31.03
C SER A 310 27.64 12.82 -31.72
N ILE A 311 27.93 14.09 -31.98
CA ILE A 311 27.20 15.08 -32.78
C ILE A 311 27.23 14.68 -34.26
N LEU A 312 26.11 14.78 -35.00
CA LEU A 312 26.13 15.25 -36.39
C LEU A 312 24.72 15.58 -36.93
N THR A 313 24.65 16.79 -37.48
CA THR A 313 23.59 17.45 -38.24
C THR A 313 23.22 16.72 -39.53
N LEU A 314 21.92 16.71 -39.90
CA LEU A 314 21.50 16.79 -41.30
C LEU A 314 20.05 17.28 -41.45
N ASN A 315 19.92 18.35 -42.24
CA ASN A 315 18.69 18.99 -42.71
C ASN A 315 17.92 18.11 -43.72
N SER A 316 16.59 18.13 -43.64
CA SER A 316 15.66 18.17 -44.79
C SER A 316 14.23 18.33 -44.24
N ALA A 317 13.64 19.53 -44.32
CA ALA A 317 12.77 19.98 -45.41
C ALA A 317 11.48 19.16 -45.57
N CYS A 318 10.40 19.60 -44.90
CA CYS A 318 9.08 19.81 -45.52
C CYS A 318 8.12 20.46 -44.49
N GLY A 319 7.71 21.69 -44.78
CA GLY A 319 6.54 22.34 -44.18
C GLY A 319 5.28 22.12 -45.05
N PRO A 320 4.21 22.90 -44.85
CA PRO A 320 3.01 22.44 -44.14
C PRO A 320 1.76 22.39 -45.04
N GLU A 321 0.76 21.59 -44.69
CA GLU A 321 -0.60 21.75 -45.24
C GLU A 321 -1.67 21.71 -44.14
N TYR A 322 -2.43 22.80 -44.09
CA TYR A 322 -3.67 22.98 -43.35
C TYR A 322 -4.82 22.38 -44.16
N HIS A 323 -5.68 21.57 -43.54
CA HIS A 323 -7.08 21.48 -43.95
C HIS A 323 -7.99 21.18 -42.75
N THR A 324 -8.89 22.12 -42.49
CA THR A 324 -10.09 22.02 -41.65
C THR A 324 -11.19 21.22 -42.36
N MET A 325 -11.86 20.29 -41.68
CA MET A 325 -13.28 20.00 -41.91
C MET A 325 -13.95 19.35 -40.68
N ASN A 326 -15.18 19.80 -40.44
CA ASN A 326 -16.15 19.35 -39.44
C ASN A 326 -16.62 17.90 -39.66
N GLY A 327 -17.13 17.26 -38.61
CA GLY A 327 -18.00 16.08 -38.76
C GLY A 327 -18.23 15.28 -37.48
N PHE A 328 -19.47 15.30 -37.01
CA PHE A 328 -20.06 14.35 -36.06
C PHE A 328 -19.76 12.90 -36.44
N GLU A 329 -19.53 12.01 -35.47
CA GLU A 329 -20.27 10.73 -35.35
C GLU A 329 -19.97 9.95 -34.06
N HIS A 330 -21.02 9.27 -33.60
CA HIS A 330 -21.09 8.35 -32.48
C HIS A 330 -20.08 7.19 -32.57
N CYS A 331 -19.59 6.71 -31.43
CA CYS A 331 -19.25 5.29 -31.28
C CYS A 331 -19.38 4.83 -29.81
N ALA A 332 -20.31 3.90 -29.62
CA ALA A 332 -20.52 3.12 -28.41
C ALA A 332 -19.69 1.83 -28.48
N PHE A 333 -19.10 1.40 -27.36
CA PHE A 333 -18.62 0.03 -27.10
C PHE A 333 -18.64 -0.13 -25.56
N ALA A 334 -19.33 -1.07 -24.90
CA ALA A 334 -19.73 -2.45 -25.20
C ALA A 334 -18.54 -3.39 -25.48
N ASN A 335 -17.77 -3.68 -24.43
CA ASN A 335 -17.50 -5.03 -23.92
C ASN A 335 -16.70 -4.97 -22.61
#